data_AF-J7RKQ6-F1
#
_entry.id   AF-J7RKQ6-F1
#
_cell.length_a   1.000
_cell.length_b   1.000
_cell.length_c   1.000
_cell.angle_alpha   90.00
_cell.angle_beta   90.00
_cell.angle_gamma   90.00
#
_symmetry.space_group_name_H-M   'P 1'
#
loop_
_entity.id
_entity.type
_entity.pdbx_description
1 polymer ?
#
loop_
_entity_poly.entity_id
_entity_poly.type
_entity_poly.pdbx_seq_one_letter_code
_entity_poly.pdbx_strand_id
1 'polypeptide(L)'
;MELQDILKGEIQKLQGDSPASTNAEERTLKIKRLLAQDEGLPFEITSQEVFHAKGASETELAHLAKKCNLYIHHVLAVWAQLPEYDEHLLQQTRRDLFPLLVQLRKHTLPLGNLASLATILYHCQQGQYQLAVQSYMQLSIGNVAWPIGVNVVGIHSTKCTVAYQHGKYE
;
A
#
# COMPACT_ATOMS: atom_id res chain seq x y z
N MET A 1 1.00 -20.13 9.99
CA MET A 1 1.59 -20.60 8.72
C MET A 1 2.42 -19.46 8.18
N GLU A 2 3.73 -19.49 8.42
CA GLU A 2 4.61 -18.36 8.10
C GLU A 2 4.75 -18.18 6.60
N LEU A 3 5.07 -16.96 6.14
CA LEU A 3 5.46 -16.66 4.75
C LEU A 3 6.53 -17.63 4.21
N GLN A 4 7.32 -18.22 5.13
CA GLN A 4 8.26 -19.30 4.89
C GLN A 4 7.61 -20.52 4.23
N ASP A 5 6.42 -20.96 4.66
CA ASP A 5 5.80 -22.21 4.19
C ASP A 5 5.13 -22.08 2.82
N ILE A 6 4.49 -20.93 2.54
CA ILE A 6 3.87 -20.65 1.25
C ILE A 6 4.95 -20.47 0.18
N LEU A 7 6.04 -19.75 0.49
CA LEU A 7 7.18 -19.61 -0.42
C LEU A 7 7.96 -20.93 -0.57
N LYS A 8 8.15 -21.73 0.48
CA LYS A 8 8.79 -23.05 0.39
C LYS A 8 7.98 -24.01 -0.49
N GLY A 9 6.65 -24.03 -0.38
CA GLY A 9 5.78 -24.84 -1.23
C GLY A 9 5.86 -24.47 -2.71
N GLU A 10 5.99 -23.18 -3.02
CA GLU A 10 6.18 -22.68 -4.39
C GLU A 10 7.58 -22.99 -4.93
N ILE A 11 8.61 -22.91 -4.08
CA ILE A 11 10.01 -23.25 -4.41
C ILE A 11 10.15 -24.75 -4.72
N GLN A 12 9.46 -25.63 -3.98
CA GLN A 12 9.51 -27.08 -4.19
C GLN A 12 8.89 -27.50 -5.54
N LYS A 13 7.84 -26.80 -6.00
CA LYS A 13 7.21 -27.04 -7.31
C LYS A 13 8.09 -26.62 -8.50
N LEU A 14 9.09 -25.78 -8.27
CA LEU A 14 9.99 -25.24 -9.31
C LEU A 14 11.34 -25.99 -9.42
N GLN A 15 11.57 -27.02 -8.61
CA GLN A 15 12.82 -27.79 -8.62
C GLN A 15 12.85 -28.96 -9.62
N GLY A 16 11.86 -29.07 -10.52
CA GLY A 16 11.89 -30.00 -11.65
C GLY A 16 12.61 -29.41 -12.88
N ASP A 17 13.86 -29.85 -13.09
CA ASP A 17 14.67 -29.85 -14.33
C ASP A 17 15.33 -28.55 -14.89
N SER A 18 16.65 -28.43 -14.66
CA SER A 18 17.76 -27.84 -15.49
C SER A 18 17.65 -26.40 -16.06
N PRO A 19 18.66 -25.90 -16.80
CA PRO A 19 19.79 -25.06 -16.39
C PRO A 19 19.46 -23.62 -15.89
N ALA A 20 18.21 -23.33 -15.54
CA ALA A 20 17.77 -22.04 -14.98
C ALA A 20 18.23 -21.80 -13.52
N SER A 21 19.05 -22.69 -12.96
CA SER A 21 19.42 -22.72 -11.54
C SER A 21 20.24 -21.50 -11.12
N THR A 22 21.18 -21.02 -11.94
CA THR A 22 22.08 -19.91 -11.55
C THR A 22 21.33 -18.59 -11.34
N ASN A 23 20.42 -18.23 -12.24
CA ASN A 23 19.60 -17.02 -12.11
C ASN A 23 18.51 -17.17 -11.04
N ALA A 24 17.95 -18.38 -10.88
CA ALA A 24 17.01 -18.67 -9.79
C ALA A 24 17.70 -18.58 -8.42
N GLU A 25 18.93 -19.06 -8.30
CA GLU A 25 19.77 -18.97 -7.10
C GLU A 25 20.14 -17.52 -6.80
N GLU A 26 20.56 -16.74 -7.80
CA GLU A 26 20.83 -15.30 -7.65
C GLU A 26 19.60 -14.53 -7.17
N ARG A 27 18.42 -14.79 -7.74
CA ARG A 27 17.14 -14.22 -7.29
C ARG A 27 16.84 -14.61 -5.84
N THR A 28 17.05 -15.86 -5.49
CA THR A 28 16.82 -16.38 -4.14
C THR A 28 17.77 -15.72 -3.12
N LEU A 29 19.04 -15.56 -3.47
CA LEU A 29 20.04 -14.87 -2.65
C LEU A 29 19.69 -13.39 -2.47
N LYS A 30 19.23 -12.73 -3.53
CA LYS A 30 18.75 -11.35 -3.47
C LYS A 30 17.55 -11.22 -2.53
N ILE A 31 16.60 -12.15 -2.62
CA ILE A 31 15.42 -12.18 -1.73
C ILE A 31 15.84 -12.41 -0.27
N LYS A 32 16.73 -13.37 0.00
CA LYS A 32 17.26 -13.64 1.35
C LYS A 32 17.97 -12.42 1.94
N ARG A 33 18.76 -11.69 1.15
CA ARG A 33 19.42 -10.46 1.60
C ARG A 33 18.41 -9.36 1.95
N LEU A 34 17.35 -9.22 1.16
CA LEU A 34 16.29 -8.24 1.42
C LEU A 34 15.50 -8.60 2.68
N LEU A 35 15.13 -9.87 2.86
CA LEU A 35 14.48 -10.36 4.08
C LEU A 35 15.35 -10.08 5.32
N ALA A 36 16.66 -10.33 5.26
CA ALA A 36 17.57 -10.06 6.37
C ALA A 36 17.67 -8.57 6.74
N GLN A 37 17.43 -7.65 5.79
CA GLN A 37 17.34 -6.21 6.08
C GLN A 37 16.02 -5.83 6.75
N ASP A 38 14.99 -6.64 6.57
CA ASP A 38 13.65 -6.42 7.10
C ASP A 38 13.48 -7.01 8.52
N GLU A 39 14.26 -8.04 8.90
CA GLU A 39 14.16 -8.79 10.17
C GLU A 39 14.48 -8.03 11.49
N GLY A 40 14.70 -6.71 11.44
CA GLY A 40 14.99 -5.90 12.64
C GLY A 40 14.15 -4.63 12.78
N LEU A 41 13.23 -4.37 11.85
CA LEU A 41 12.45 -3.13 11.85
C LEU A 41 11.17 -3.31 12.68
N PRO A 42 10.90 -2.42 13.66
CA PRO A 42 9.62 -2.45 14.37
C PRO A 42 8.48 -2.15 13.38
N PHE A 43 7.43 -2.99 13.41
CA PHE A 43 6.24 -2.81 12.57
C PHE A 43 5.37 -1.61 13.01
N GLU A 44 5.63 -1.07 14.20
CA GLU A 44 4.87 0.04 14.77
C GLU A 44 5.21 1.35 14.07
N ILE A 45 4.18 2.00 13.55
CA ILE A 45 4.25 3.31 12.92
C ILE A 45 4.06 4.34 14.04
N THR A 46 5.04 5.21 14.25
CA THR A 46 4.91 6.27 15.26
C THR A 46 4.28 7.51 14.63
N SER A 47 3.40 8.20 15.36
CA SER A 47 2.71 9.40 14.86
C SER A 47 3.69 10.48 14.38
N GLN A 48 4.83 10.62 15.07
CA GLN A 48 5.90 11.54 14.70
C GLN A 48 6.45 11.28 13.28
N GLU A 49 6.64 10.03 12.90
CA GLU A 49 7.14 9.66 11.56
C GLU A 49 6.14 10.04 10.46
N VAL A 50 4.85 9.94 10.75
CA VAL A 50 3.76 10.34 9.83
C VAL A 50 3.69 11.86 9.66
N PHE A 51 3.85 12.62 10.75
CA PHE A 51 3.85 14.09 10.68
C PHE A 51 5.12 14.64 10.00
N HIS A 52 6.28 14.07 10.28
CA HIS A 52 7.54 14.49 9.65
C HIS A 52 7.61 14.10 8.17
N ALA A 53 6.90 13.06 7.72
CA ALA A 53 6.90 12.62 6.32
C ALA A 53 6.59 13.73 5.30
N LYS A 54 5.83 14.78 5.64
CA LYS A 54 5.54 15.90 4.72
C LYS A 54 6.75 16.79 4.39
N GLY A 55 7.86 16.68 5.13
CA GLY A 55 9.11 17.40 4.89
C GLY A 55 10.37 16.59 5.24
N ALA A 56 10.25 15.26 5.30
CA ALA A 56 11.28 14.37 5.78
C ALA A 56 12.39 14.12 4.76
N SER A 57 13.53 13.63 5.27
CA SER A 57 14.63 13.14 4.45
C SER A 57 14.25 11.88 3.66
N GLU A 58 14.88 11.66 2.51
CA GLU A 58 14.60 10.52 1.62
C GLU A 58 14.78 9.16 2.31
N THR A 59 15.69 9.07 3.29
CA THR A 59 15.94 7.86 4.08
C THR A 59 14.80 7.53 5.03
N GLU A 60 14.20 8.53 5.69
CA GLU A 60 13.04 8.36 6.58
C GLU A 60 11.80 7.91 5.80
N LEU A 61 11.61 8.45 4.60
CA LEU A 61 10.53 8.02 3.69
C LEU A 61 10.70 6.57 3.27
N ALA A 62 11.94 6.15 2.98
CA ALA A 62 12.25 4.77 2.67
C ALA A 62 11.95 3.85 3.86
N HIS A 63 12.34 4.24 5.08
CA HIS A 63 12.04 3.49 6.29
C HIS A 63 10.53 3.40 6.55
N LEU A 64 9.79 4.50 6.40
CA LEU A 64 8.33 4.53 6.57
C LEU A 64 7.62 3.62 5.56
N ALA A 65 8.03 3.66 4.29
CA ALA A 65 7.47 2.80 3.25
C ALA A 65 7.73 1.31 3.54
N LYS A 66 8.92 0.97 4.05
CA LYS A 66 9.23 -0.39 4.51
C LYS A 66 8.34 -0.82 5.68
N LYS A 67 8.19 0.03 6.71
CA LYS A 67 7.29 -0.24 7.85
C LYS A 67 5.84 -0.49 7.41
N CYS A 68 5.32 0.35 6.51
CA CYS A 68 3.98 0.17 5.94
C CYS A 68 3.85 -1.20 5.25
N ASN A 69 4.86 -1.60 4.48
CA ASN A 69 4.89 -2.89 3.78
C ASN A 69 4.85 -4.07 4.77
N LEU A 70 5.70 -4.02 5.81
CA LEU A 70 5.74 -5.05 6.85
C LEU A 70 4.42 -5.15 7.62
N TYR A 71 3.80 -4.03 7.95
CA TYR A 71 2.51 -4.03 8.65
C TYR A 71 1.39 -4.65 7.79
N ILE A 72 1.32 -4.33 6.50
CA ILE A 72 0.35 -4.97 5.59
C ILE A 72 0.59 -6.48 5.52
N HIS A 73 1.84 -6.93 5.45
CA HIS A 73 2.17 -8.35 5.49
C HIS A 73 1.76 -9.01 6.81
N HIS A 74 1.96 -8.34 7.94
CA HIS A 74 1.50 -8.83 9.24
C HIS A 74 -0.02 -9.01 9.26
N VAL A 75 -0.79 -8.01 8.80
CA VAL A 75 -2.26 -8.10 8.72
C VAL A 75 -2.71 -9.27 7.83
N LEU A 76 -2.08 -9.45 6.66
CA LEU A 76 -2.39 -10.59 5.77
C LEU A 76 -1.99 -11.94 6.37
N ALA A 77 -0.96 -11.98 7.21
CA ALA A 77 -0.53 -13.19 7.91
C ALA A 77 -1.47 -13.53 9.07
N VAL A 78 -1.96 -12.53 9.80
CA VAL A 78 -2.98 -12.70 10.84
C VAL A 78 -4.29 -13.17 10.20
N TRP A 79 -4.73 -12.55 9.11
CA TRP A 79 -5.94 -12.97 8.40
C TRP A 79 -5.86 -14.43 7.93
N ALA A 80 -4.70 -14.88 7.46
CA ALA A 80 -4.50 -16.26 7.03
C ALA A 80 -4.59 -17.31 8.16
N GLN A 81 -4.49 -16.89 9.43
CA GLN A 81 -4.59 -17.78 10.58
C GLN A 81 -6.02 -17.94 11.08
N LEU A 82 -6.94 -17.07 10.66
CA LEU A 82 -8.32 -17.06 11.10
C LEU A 82 -9.16 -18.00 10.22
N PRO A 83 -9.73 -19.09 10.76
CA PRO A 83 -10.49 -20.07 9.98
C PRO A 83 -11.91 -19.60 9.60
N GLU A 84 -12.33 -18.44 10.10
CA GLU A 84 -13.70 -17.91 9.92
C GLU A 84 -13.93 -17.24 8.56
N TYR A 85 -12.86 -16.89 7.82
CA TYR A 85 -12.96 -16.08 6.61
C TYR A 85 -12.75 -16.90 5.32
N ASP A 86 -13.42 -16.46 4.23
CA ASP A 86 -13.31 -17.06 2.91
C ASP A 86 -11.88 -17.01 2.35
N GLU A 87 -11.31 -18.18 2.05
CA GLU A 87 -9.96 -18.29 1.47
C GLU A 87 -9.87 -17.58 0.10
N HIS A 88 -10.91 -17.66 -0.72
CA HIS A 88 -10.93 -17.04 -2.05
C HIS A 88 -10.78 -15.51 -1.97
N LEU A 89 -11.43 -14.88 -1.00
CA LEU A 89 -11.35 -13.43 -0.79
C LEU A 89 -9.91 -13.04 -0.43
N LEU A 90 -9.26 -13.79 0.47
CA LEU A 90 -7.86 -13.57 0.84
C LEU A 90 -6.92 -13.68 -0.37
N GLN A 91 -7.13 -14.67 -1.24
CA GLN A 91 -6.33 -14.82 -2.46
C GLN A 91 -6.56 -13.68 -3.46
N GLN A 92 -7.78 -13.17 -3.58
CA GLN A 92 -8.08 -12.01 -4.42
C GLN A 92 -7.42 -10.75 -3.85
N THR A 93 -7.61 -10.47 -2.56
CA THR A 93 -7.00 -9.30 -1.91
C THR A 93 -5.47 -9.31 -2.00
N ARG A 94 -4.83 -10.49 -1.87
CA ARG A 94 -3.37 -10.61 -2.08
C ARG A 94 -2.94 -10.22 -3.49
N ARG A 95 -3.70 -10.62 -4.52
CA ARG A 95 -3.43 -10.27 -5.92
C ARG A 95 -3.59 -8.76 -6.15
N ASP A 96 -4.64 -8.16 -5.59
CA ASP A 96 -4.94 -6.74 -5.75
C ASP A 96 -3.94 -5.84 -4.99
N LEU A 97 -3.44 -6.28 -3.82
CA LEU A 97 -2.45 -5.56 -3.04
C LEU A 97 -1.02 -5.72 -3.55
N PHE A 98 -0.73 -6.76 -4.33
CA PHE A 98 0.61 -7.02 -4.86
C PHE A 98 1.25 -5.80 -5.57
N PRO A 99 0.59 -5.09 -6.51
CA PRO A 99 1.20 -3.93 -7.16
C PRO A 99 1.58 -2.82 -6.16
N LEU A 100 0.76 -2.58 -5.14
CA LEU A 100 1.03 -1.60 -4.09
C LEU A 100 2.26 -2.00 -3.26
N LEU A 101 2.36 -3.27 -2.86
CA LEU A 101 3.51 -3.79 -2.09
C LEU A 101 4.82 -3.67 -2.88
N VAL A 102 4.77 -3.90 -4.20
CA VAL A 102 5.93 -3.71 -5.08
C VAL A 102 6.32 -2.23 -5.16
N GLN A 103 5.36 -1.31 -5.28
CA GLN A 103 5.63 0.13 -5.31
C GLN A 103 6.22 0.66 -4.00
N LEU A 104 5.71 0.20 -2.85
CA LEU A 104 6.22 0.53 -1.52
C LEU A 104 7.68 0.09 -1.35
N ARG A 105 8.02 -1.11 -1.84
CA ARG A 105 9.39 -1.65 -1.79
C ARG A 105 10.35 -0.90 -2.74
N LYS A 106 9.85 -0.40 -3.86
CA LYS A 106 10.65 0.38 -4.83
C LYS A 106 10.70 1.87 -4.50
N HIS A 107 9.97 2.33 -3.48
CA HIS A 107 9.87 3.75 -3.10
C HIS A 107 9.38 4.66 -4.24
N THR A 108 8.57 4.15 -5.17
CA THR A 108 8.06 4.92 -6.33
C THR A 108 6.74 5.62 -6.06
N LEU A 109 6.22 5.56 -4.82
CA LEU A 109 4.92 6.10 -4.46
C LEU A 109 5.02 7.62 -4.21
N PRO A 110 4.08 8.44 -4.70
CA PRO A 110 4.05 9.87 -4.40
C PRO A 110 3.99 10.14 -2.89
N LEU A 111 4.70 11.17 -2.42
CA LEU A 111 4.82 11.51 -1.00
C LEU A 111 3.47 11.70 -0.31
N GLY A 112 2.53 12.41 -0.95
CA GLY A 112 1.19 12.65 -0.40
C GLY A 112 0.39 11.35 -0.21
N ASN A 113 0.54 10.40 -1.12
CA ASN A 113 -0.13 9.10 -1.04
C ASN A 113 0.49 8.22 0.04
N LEU A 114 1.83 8.22 0.15
CA LEU A 114 2.55 7.50 1.20
C LEU A 114 2.17 8.01 2.60
N ALA A 115 2.14 9.33 2.80
CA ALA A 115 1.77 9.92 4.07
C ALA A 115 0.31 9.60 4.45
N SER A 116 -0.60 9.66 3.48
CA SER A 116 -2.01 9.32 3.70
C SER A 116 -2.19 7.84 4.03
N LEU A 117 -1.50 6.95 3.32
CA LEU A 117 -1.49 5.51 3.59
C LEU A 117 -0.94 5.21 5.00
N ALA A 118 0.20 5.81 5.36
CA ALA A 118 0.80 5.64 6.69
C ALA A 118 -0.14 6.13 7.80
N THR A 119 -0.87 7.23 7.58
CA THR A 119 -1.89 7.74 8.52
C THR A 119 -3.01 6.72 8.74
N ILE A 120 -3.52 6.09 7.67
CA ILE A 120 -4.57 5.06 7.75
C ILE A 120 -4.06 3.86 8.56
N LEU A 121 -2.86 3.36 8.24
CA LEU A 121 -2.28 2.21 8.93
C LEU A 121 -2.00 2.51 10.40
N TYR A 122 -1.55 3.73 10.73
CA TYR A 122 -1.39 4.18 12.11
C TYR A 122 -2.71 4.16 12.89
N HIS A 123 -3.79 4.72 12.34
CA HIS A 123 -5.10 4.68 13.01
C HIS A 123 -5.61 3.24 13.18
N CYS A 124 -5.34 2.35 12.22
CA CYS A 124 -5.65 0.93 12.35
C CYS A 124 -4.87 0.26 13.49
N GLN A 125 -3.59 0.61 13.68
CA GLN A 125 -2.77 0.08 14.79
C GLN A 125 -3.31 0.51 16.16
N GLN A 126 -3.82 1.75 16.26
CA GLN A 126 -4.40 2.29 17.50
C GLN A 126 -5.84 1.81 17.77
N GLY A 127 -6.43 1.00 16.89
CA GLY A 127 -7.84 0.58 16.99
C GLY A 127 -8.85 1.69 16.69
N GLN A 128 -8.41 2.81 16.11
CA GLN A 128 -9.26 3.97 15.81
C GLN A 128 -9.85 3.88 14.41
N TYR A 129 -10.74 2.90 14.18
CA TYR A 129 -11.24 2.60 12.84
C TYR A 129 -12.05 3.74 12.20
N GLN A 130 -12.77 4.55 12.98
CA GLN A 130 -13.52 5.69 12.43
C GLN A 130 -12.58 6.72 11.80
N LEU A 131 -11.46 7.03 12.46
CA LEU A 131 -10.46 7.95 11.94
C LEU A 131 -9.69 7.33 10.77
N ALA A 132 -9.41 6.03 10.82
CA ALA A 132 -8.80 5.30 9.70
C ALA A 132 -9.68 5.38 8.44
N VAL A 133 -11.00 5.17 8.60
CA VAL A 133 -11.97 5.29 7.50
C VAL A 133 -12.03 6.72 6.97
N GLN A 134 -12.02 7.73 7.84
CA GLN A 134 -11.99 9.13 7.39
C GLN A 134 -10.74 9.44 6.55
N SER A 135 -9.55 9.00 7.01
CA SER A 135 -8.31 9.16 6.25
C SER A 135 -8.33 8.38 4.92
N TYR A 136 -8.94 7.18 4.91
CA TYR A 136 -9.15 6.40 3.70
C TYR A 136 -10.04 7.13 2.69
N MET A 137 -11.18 7.67 3.13
CA MET A 137 -12.08 8.43 2.27
C MET A 137 -11.38 9.66 1.68
N GLN A 138 -10.57 10.37 2.47
CA GLN A 138 -9.79 11.51 1.98
C GLN A 138 -8.79 11.10 0.90
N LEU A 139 -8.13 9.94 1.04
CA LEU A 139 -7.21 9.41 0.05
C LEU A 139 -7.94 8.98 -1.24
N SER A 140 -9.07 8.28 -1.13
CA SER A 140 -9.82 7.75 -2.27
C SER A 140 -10.56 8.81 -3.08
N ILE A 141 -11.12 9.82 -2.41
CA ILE A 141 -11.83 10.93 -3.08
C ILE A 141 -10.83 11.99 -3.56
N GLY A 142 -9.75 12.21 -2.81
CA GLY A 142 -8.84 13.32 -3.00
C GLY A 142 -9.45 14.66 -2.55
N ASN A 143 -8.64 15.73 -2.57
CA ASN A 143 -9.08 17.10 -2.26
C ASN A 143 -9.80 17.75 -3.46
N VAL A 144 -10.79 17.06 -4.02
CA VAL A 144 -11.50 17.52 -5.22
C VAL A 144 -12.85 18.09 -4.80
N ALA A 145 -13.10 19.36 -5.14
CA ALA A 145 -14.33 20.05 -4.76
C ALA A 145 -15.61 19.40 -5.32
N TRP A 146 -15.50 18.55 -6.35
CA TRP A 146 -16.62 17.88 -7.01
C TRP A 146 -16.21 16.52 -7.60
N PRO A 147 -16.31 15.40 -6.84
CA PRO A 147 -15.82 14.10 -7.30
C PRO A 147 -16.74 13.40 -8.31
N ILE A 148 -17.97 13.87 -8.49
CA ILE A 148 -18.93 13.33 -9.45
C ILE A 148 -19.47 14.52 -10.22
N GLY A 149 -19.29 14.52 -11.54
CA GLY A 149 -19.87 15.51 -12.42
C GLY A 149 -21.39 15.47 -12.35
N VAL A 150 -21.97 16.19 -11.39
CA VAL A 150 -23.38 16.54 -11.40
C VAL A 150 -23.50 17.56 -12.52
N ASN A 151 -23.73 17.09 -13.74
CA ASN A 151 -24.39 17.94 -14.72
C ASN A 151 -25.73 18.29 -14.10
N VAL A 152 -25.85 19.54 -13.65
CA VAL A 152 -27.14 20.06 -13.22
C VAL A 152 -28.02 20.03 -14.47
N VAL A 153 -28.80 18.96 -14.64
CA VAL A 153 -29.81 18.84 -15.71
C VAL A 153 -31.02 19.68 -15.29
N GLY A 154 -30.77 20.97 -15.11
CA GLY A 154 -31.80 21.98 -15.05
C GLY A 154 -32.09 22.40 -16.48
N ILE A 155 -33.37 22.34 -16.86
CA ILE A 155 -33.90 22.58 -18.22
C ILE A 155 -33.71 24.05 -18.69
N HIS A 156 -32.91 24.83 -17.96
CA HIS A 156 -32.67 26.26 -18.17
C HIS A 156 -31.17 26.53 -18.00
N SER A 157 -30.33 25.89 -18.82
CA SER A 157 -28.88 26.15 -18.88
C SER A 157 -28.64 27.56 -19.43
N THR A 158 -28.64 28.56 -18.55
CA THR A 158 -28.22 29.92 -18.90
C THR A 158 -26.99 30.32 -18.09
N LYS A 159 -25.84 30.27 -18.78
CA LYS A 159 -24.58 31.01 -18.53
C LYS A 159 -23.73 30.74 -17.28
N CYS A 160 -24.03 29.76 -16.43
CA CYS A 160 -23.13 29.45 -15.29
C CYS A 160 -22.07 28.35 -15.57
N THR A 161 -22.10 27.69 -16.73
CA THR A 161 -21.17 26.58 -17.06
C THR A 161 -19.77 27.02 -17.48
N VAL A 162 -19.59 28.27 -17.95
CA VAL A 162 -18.35 28.70 -18.62
C VAL A 162 -17.23 29.16 -17.66
N ALA A 163 -17.50 29.36 -16.38
CA ALA A 163 -16.50 29.86 -15.44
C ALA A 163 -15.50 28.79 -14.94
N TYR A 164 -15.80 27.49 -15.11
CA TYR A 164 -14.96 26.41 -14.56
C TYR A 164 -13.89 25.88 -15.51
N GLN A 165 -13.78 26.40 -16.74
CA GLN A 165 -12.78 25.94 -17.72
C GLN A 165 -11.61 26.88 -17.97
N HIS A 166 -11.59 28.10 -17.42
CA HIS A 166 -10.47 29.03 -17.65
C HIS A 166 -9.90 29.58 -16.34
N GLY A 167 -9.29 28.67 -15.57
CA GLY A 167 -8.21 29.01 -14.64
C GLY A 167 -6.90 29.16 -15.40
N LYS A 168 -6.66 30.38 -15.90
CA LYS A 168 -5.38 31.05 -16.21
C LYS A 168 -4.10 30.19 -16.21
N TYR A 169 -3.46 30.13 -17.38
CA TYR A 169 -2.01 30.20 -17.54
C TYR A 169 -1.70 31.46 -18.35
N GLU A 170 -1.34 32.53 -17.63
CA GLU A 170 -0.43 33.58 -18.09
C GLU A 170 0.93 33.31 -17.44
#